data_AF-A0A9D4T6F0-F1
#
_entry.id   AF-A0A9D4T6F0-F1
#
_cell.length_a   1.000
_cell.length_b   1.000
_cell.length_c   1.000
_cell.angle_alpha   90.00
_cell.angle_beta   90.00
_cell.angle_gamma   90.00
#
_symmetry.space_group_name_H-M   'P 1'
#
loop_
_entity.id
_entity.type
_entity.pdbx_description
1 polymer ?
#
loop_
_entity_poly.entity_id
_entity_poly.type
_entity_poly.pdbx_seq_one_letter_code
_entity_poly.pdbx_strand_id
1 'polypeptide(L)'
;MTHWIVHPLRSWLGLMAITNLGAGVRCLLEQDFLRQRLFTKLKCGEIERCPEMERTFAFWSLYNGVLVLHCSIFLEQAAVYSATVCCLAVYLVYFGNEMFIHGSICMAGKAVLFPILLSGTLVWMLVARQYIWVRRRHDATEAEDNEQMEERLSLQNMRRLRRARQAS
;
A
#
# COMPACT_ATOMS: atom_id res chain seq x y z
N MET A 1 -12.38 -16.60 0.69
CA MET A 1 -12.80 -15.22 1.06
C MET A 1 -11.70 -14.17 0.85
N THR A 2 -10.42 -14.51 0.84
CA THR A 2 -9.29 -13.58 0.64
C THR A 2 -9.28 -12.88 -0.72
N HIS A 3 -9.72 -13.55 -1.80
CA HIS A 3 -9.77 -12.96 -3.13
C HIS A 3 -10.69 -11.72 -3.22
N TRP A 4 -11.80 -11.71 -2.47
CA TRP A 4 -12.74 -10.58 -2.43
C TRP A 4 -12.18 -9.32 -1.79
N ILE A 5 -11.12 -9.42 -0.99
CA ILE A 5 -10.49 -8.26 -0.33
C ILE A 5 -9.29 -7.78 -1.14
N VAL A 6 -8.53 -8.71 -1.72
CA VAL A 6 -7.26 -8.42 -2.39
C VAL A 6 -7.45 -7.89 -3.81
N HIS A 7 -8.39 -8.43 -4.59
CA HIS A 7 -8.65 -7.95 -5.96
C HIS A 7 -9.17 -6.50 -6.01
N PRO A 8 -10.19 -6.10 -5.22
CA PRO A 8 -10.62 -4.70 -5.22
C PRO A 8 -9.55 -3.78 -4.63
N LEU A 9 -8.78 -4.21 -3.63
CA LEU A 9 -7.65 -3.44 -3.11
C LEU A 9 -6.62 -3.16 -4.23
N ARG A 10 -6.28 -4.18 -5.02
CA ARG A 10 -5.37 -4.05 -6.16
C ARG A 10 -5.88 -3.03 -7.18
N SER A 11 -7.16 -3.11 -7.56
CA SER A 11 -7.80 -2.14 -8.45
C SER A 11 -7.86 -0.73 -7.85
N TRP A 12 -8.15 -0.61 -6.55
CA TRP A 12 -8.17 0.66 -5.83
C TRP A 12 -6.81 1.34 -5.80
N LEU A 13 -5.74 0.58 -5.54
CA LEU A 13 -4.36 1.09 -5.62
C LEU A 13 -4.02 1.53 -7.05
N GLY A 14 -4.46 0.80 -8.07
CA GLY A 14 -4.31 1.20 -9.47
C GLY A 14 -4.98 2.55 -9.75
N LEU A 15 -6.20 2.76 -9.25
CA LEU A 15 -6.90 4.04 -9.35
C LEU A 15 -6.14 5.15 -8.61
N MET A 16 -5.70 4.90 -7.38
CA MET A 16 -4.88 5.86 -6.61
C MET A 16 -3.61 6.26 -7.36
N ALA A 17 -2.93 5.30 -7.97
CA ALA A 17 -1.74 5.56 -8.77
C ALA A 17 -2.04 6.53 -9.93
N ILE A 18 -3.11 6.27 -10.69
CA ILE A 18 -3.54 7.14 -11.80
C ILE A 18 -3.89 8.54 -11.27
N THR A 19 -4.59 8.64 -10.14
CA THR A 19 -4.93 9.96 -9.57
C THR A 19 -3.71 10.73 -9.10
N ASN A 20 -2.71 10.08 -8.52
CA ASN A 20 -1.46 10.70 -8.10
C ASN A 20 -0.62 11.12 -9.31
N LEU A 21 -0.51 10.27 -10.34
CA LEU A 21 0.17 10.64 -11.58
C LEU A 21 -0.51 11.85 -12.25
N GLY A 22 -1.84 11.82 -12.36
CA GLY A 22 -2.61 12.93 -12.94
C GLY A 22 -2.49 14.22 -12.12
N ALA A 23 -2.47 14.14 -10.79
CA ALA A 23 -2.24 15.29 -9.92
C ALA A 23 -0.83 15.86 -10.10
N GLY A 24 0.20 15.01 -10.14
CA GLY A 24 1.58 15.41 -10.39
C GLY A 24 1.75 16.10 -11.75
N VAL A 25 1.24 15.50 -12.84
CA VAL A 25 1.28 16.10 -14.18
C VAL A 25 0.58 17.45 -14.22
N ARG A 26 -0.61 17.58 -13.60
CA ARG A 26 -1.33 18.87 -13.55
C ARG A 26 -0.56 19.94 -12.78
N CYS A 27 0.12 19.58 -11.68
CA CYS A 27 0.96 20.52 -10.93
C CYS A 27 2.19 20.97 -11.72
N LEU A 28 2.69 20.17 -12.68
CA LEU A 28 3.77 20.59 -13.58
C LEU A 28 3.27 21.52 -14.70
N LEU A 29 2.04 21.32 -15.17
CA LEU A 29 1.47 22.09 -16.28
C LEU A 29 0.82 23.42 -15.84
N GLU A 30 0.26 23.48 -14.62
CA GLU A 30 -0.55 24.62 -14.16
C GLU A 30 -0.02 25.19 -12.83
N GLN A 31 0.46 26.45 -12.86
CA GLN A 31 1.22 27.11 -11.77
C GLN A 31 0.37 27.68 -10.60
N ASP A 32 -0.78 27.08 -10.32
CA ASP A 32 -1.66 27.50 -9.20
C ASP A 32 -2.59 26.38 -8.69
N PHE A 33 -2.51 25.18 -9.27
CA PHE A 33 -3.45 24.08 -9.00
C PHE A 33 -3.42 23.63 -7.53
N LEU A 34 -2.23 23.59 -6.94
CA LEU A 34 -2.05 23.14 -5.56
C LEU A 34 -2.62 24.14 -4.57
N ARG A 35 -2.34 25.43 -4.78
CA ARG A 35 -2.83 26.53 -3.94
C ARG A 35 -4.35 26.62 -3.97
N GLN A 36 -4.97 26.42 -5.14
CA GLN A 36 -6.43 26.49 -5.28
C GLN A 36 -7.17 25.32 -4.62
N ARG A 37 -6.55 24.13 -4.51
CA ARG A 37 -7.21 22.91 -4.00
C ARG A 37 -6.84 22.50 -2.58
N LEU A 38 -5.60 22.73 -2.13
CA LEU A 38 -5.13 22.28 -0.81
C LEU A 38 -4.93 23.43 0.18
N PHE A 39 -4.38 24.56 -0.26
CA PHE A 39 -3.95 25.64 0.62
C PHE A 39 -4.85 26.88 0.49
N THR A 40 -6.08 26.78 0.99
CA THR A 40 -7.04 27.88 0.89
C THR A 40 -6.65 29.09 1.75
N LYS A 41 -5.88 28.92 2.84
CA LYS A 41 -5.39 30.05 3.64
C LYS A 41 -4.33 30.90 2.92
N LEU A 42 -3.61 30.35 1.93
CA LEU A 42 -2.75 31.15 1.06
C LEU A 42 -3.54 32.09 0.13
N LYS A 43 -4.88 31.97 0.02
CA LYS A 43 -5.70 33.01 -0.63
C LYS A 43 -5.85 34.28 0.19
N CYS A 44 -5.65 34.22 1.52
CA CYS A 44 -5.93 35.33 2.44
C CYS A 44 -4.68 36.05 2.96
N GLY A 45 -3.47 35.60 2.62
CA GLY A 45 -2.23 36.21 3.10
C GLY A 45 -1.23 36.41 1.96
N GLU A 46 -0.49 37.52 2.02
CA GLU A 46 0.62 37.97 1.16
C GLU A 46 1.82 37.01 1.15
N ILE A 47 1.60 35.70 1.03
CA ILE A 47 2.70 34.73 0.91
C ILE A 47 3.10 34.69 -0.57
N GLU A 48 4.34 35.09 -0.81
CA GLU A 48 5.00 35.12 -2.11
C GLU A 48 4.84 33.78 -2.84
N ARG A 49 4.61 33.82 -4.16
CA ARG A 49 4.51 32.61 -4.98
C ARG A 49 5.82 31.83 -4.85
N CYS A 50 5.76 30.64 -4.24
CA CYS A 50 6.88 29.70 -4.19
C CYS A 50 6.68 28.60 -5.23
N PRO A 51 7.03 28.83 -6.52
CA PRO A 51 6.85 27.84 -7.59
C PRO A 51 7.61 26.53 -7.30
N GLU A 52 8.68 26.60 -6.51
CA GLU A 52 9.46 25.43 -6.11
C GLU A 52 8.67 24.44 -5.24
N MET A 53 7.72 24.94 -4.44
CA MET A 53 6.87 24.07 -3.62
C MET A 53 5.90 23.25 -4.50
N GLU A 54 5.34 23.86 -5.56
CA GLU A 54 4.44 23.18 -6.48
C GLU A 54 5.17 22.09 -7.30
N ARG A 55 6.39 22.39 -7.76
CA ARG A 55 7.24 21.40 -8.46
C ARG A 55 7.62 20.24 -7.55
N THR A 56 8.00 20.53 -6.30
CA THR A 56 8.37 19.50 -5.32
C THR A 56 7.18 18.58 -5.03
N PHE A 57 5.99 19.15 -4.83
CA PHE A 57 4.77 18.37 -4.68
C PHE A 57 4.44 17.55 -5.93
N ALA A 58 4.67 18.12 -7.12
CA ALA A 58 4.42 17.42 -8.38
C ALA A 58 5.30 16.17 -8.52
N PHE A 59 6.62 16.29 -8.30
CA PHE A 59 7.53 15.16 -8.32
C PHE A 59 7.21 14.13 -7.23
N TRP A 60 6.86 14.60 -6.04
CA TRP A 60 6.42 13.73 -4.96
C TRP A 60 5.17 12.92 -5.33
N SER A 61 4.18 13.58 -5.93
CA SER A 61 2.93 12.96 -6.36
C SER A 61 3.17 11.96 -7.50
N LEU A 62 4.05 12.28 -8.46
CA LEU A 62 4.47 11.35 -9.51
C LEU A 62 5.16 10.12 -8.93
N TYR A 63 6.13 10.31 -8.04
CA TYR A 63 6.83 9.22 -7.37
C TYR A 63 5.86 8.32 -6.59
N ASN A 64 4.96 8.92 -5.82
CA ASN A 64 3.94 8.17 -5.09
C ASN A 64 2.99 7.41 -6.03
N GLY A 65 2.67 7.99 -7.19
CA GLY A 65 1.91 7.32 -8.25
C GLY A 65 2.61 6.06 -8.76
N VAL A 66 3.91 6.15 -9.07
CA VAL A 66 4.72 4.99 -9.51
C VAL A 66 4.82 3.94 -8.41
N LEU A 67 5.09 4.35 -7.16
CA LEU A 67 5.20 3.44 -6.03
C LEU A 67 3.91 2.64 -5.79
N VAL A 68 2.76 3.34 -5.77
CA VAL A 68 1.45 2.71 -5.57
C VAL A 68 1.08 1.83 -6.76
N LEU A 69 1.44 2.21 -7.99
CA LEU A 69 1.25 1.36 -9.18
C LEU A 69 2.07 0.07 -9.08
N HIS A 70 3.32 0.20 -8.67
CA HIS A 70 4.21 -0.94 -8.45
C HIS A 70 3.66 -1.85 -7.33
N CYS A 71 3.10 -1.27 -6.27
CA CYS A 71 2.43 -2.01 -5.21
C CYS A 71 1.16 -2.73 -5.70
N SER A 72 0.37 -2.09 -6.56
CA SER A 72 -0.80 -2.73 -7.19
C SER A 72 -0.38 -3.98 -7.98
N ILE A 73 0.70 -3.91 -8.77
CA ILE A 73 1.16 -5.04 -9.59
C ILE A 73 1.83 -6.13 -8.73
N PHE A 74 2.71 -5.74 -7.80
CA PHE A 74 3.54 -6.65 -7.00
C PHE A 74 3.12 -6.69 -5.52
N LEU A 75 1.83 -6.92 -5.28
CA LEU A 75 1.28 -6.98 -3.93
C LEU A 75 1.86 -8.13 -3.07
N GLU A 76 2.45 -9.14 -3.71
CA GLU A 76 3.04 -10.31 -3.06
C GLU A 76 4.44 -10.06 -2.48
N GLN A 77 5.10 -8.96 -2.89
CA GLN A 77 6.45 -8.65 -2.46
C GLN A 77 6.44 -7.80 -1.19
N ALA A 78 7.01 -8.35 -0.10
CA ALA A 78 7.04 -7.70 1.22
C ALA A 78 7.60 -6.29 1.19
N ALA A 79 8.72 -6.09 0.49
CA ALA A 79 9.46 -4.84 0.47
C ALA A 79 8.63 -3.69 -0.13
N VAL A 80 8.00 -3.92 -1.29
CA VAL A 80 7.16 -2.94 -1.99
C VAL A 80 5.92 -2.61 -1.16
N TYR A 81 5.33 -3.65 -0.56
CA TYR A 81 4.18 -3.50 0.31
C TYR A 81 4.49 -2.65 1.56
N SER A 82 5.59 -2.95 2.27
CA SER A 82 6.00 -2.17 3.45
C SER A 82 6.39 -0.73 3.10
N ALA A 83 7.05 -0.53 1.95
CA ALA A 83 7.41 0.81 1.48
C ALA A 83 6.15 1.65 1.22
N THR A 84 5.12 1.07 0.61
CA THR A 84 3.86 1.77 0.32
C THR A 84 3.09 2.13 1.58
N VAL A 85 3.02 1.20 2.55
CA VAL A 85 2.41 1.49 3.87
C VAL A 85 3.17 2.59 4.61
N CYS A 86 4.50 2.56 4.58
CA CYS A 86 5.34 3.60 5.17
C CYS A 86 5.10 4.96 4.50
N CYS A 87 5.09 5.01 3.16
CA CYS A 87 4.79 6.23 2.42
C CYS A 87 3.39 6.78 2.75
N LEU A 88 2.36 5.93 2.82
CA LEU A 88 1.01 6.33 3.24
C LEU A 88 0.99 6.89 4.67
N ALA A 89 1.72 6.27 5.60
CA ALA A 89 1.82 6.75 6.97
C ALA A 89 2.50 8.12 7.06
N VAL A 90 3.63 8.32 6.36
CA VAL A 90 4.31 9.62 6.27
C VAL A 90 3.37 10.68 5.69
N TYR A 91 2.58 10.31 4.67
CA TYR A 91 1.61 11.21 4.06
C TYR A 91 0.50 11.62 5.04
N LEU A 92 -0.01 10.66 5.83
CA LEU A 92 -0.99 10.95 6.88
C LEU A 92 -0.43 11.84 7.99
N VAL A 93 0.83 11.64 8.38
CA VAL A 93 1.51 12.50 9.36
C VAL A 93 1.69 13.91 8.80
N TYR A 94 2.11 14.05 7.54
CA TYR A 94 2.24 15.36 6.88
C TYR A 94 0.89 16.10 6.84
N PHE A 95 -0.16 15.45 6.32
CA PHE A 95 -1.50 16.04 6.27
C PHE A 95 -2.05 16.32 7.66
N GLY A 96 -1.84 15.43 8.63
CA GLY A 96 -2.24 15.62 10.01
C GLY A 96 -1.55 16.82 10.65
N ASN A 97 -0.23 16.93 10.51
CA ASN A 97 0.55 18.09 10.97
C ASN A 97 0.03 19.39 10.35
N GLU A 98 -0.26 19.39 9.06
CA GLU A 98 -0.79 20.57 8.38
C GLU A 98 -2.22 20.93 8.82
N MET A 99 -3.05 19.93 9.13
CA MET A 99 -4.42 20.11 9.61
C MET A 99 -4.48 20.60 11.07
N PHE A 100 -3.69 20.01 11.96
CA PHE A 100 -3.77 20.23 13.41
C PHE A 100 -2.86 21.36 13.91
N ILE A 101 -1.66 21.52 13.34
CA ILE A 101 -0.66 22.47 13.84
C ILE A 101 -0.69 23.77 13.04
N HIS A 102 -0.66 23.69 11.70
CA HIS A 102 -0.58 24.88 10.85
C HIS A 102 -1.98 25.40 10.46
N GLY A 103 -3.00 24.54 10.46
CA GLY A 103 -4.37 24.89 10.12
C GLY A 103 -4.49 25.53 8.72
N SER A 104 -3.56 25.20 7.81
CA SER A 104 -3.49 25.73 6.45
C SER A 104 -4.50 25.07 5.51
N ILE A 105 -4.94 23.86 5.87
CA ILE A 105 -5.96 23.10 5.16
C ILE A 105 -7.32 23.43 5.78
N CYS A 106 -8.17 24.11 5.03
CA CYS A 106 -9.54 24.38 5.47
C CYS A 106 -10.31 23.06 5.64
N MET A 107 -10.83 22.82 6.86
CA MET A 107 -11.77 21.73 7.17
C MET A 107 -13.08 21.79 6.36
N ALA A 108 -13.31 22.88 5.65
CA ALA A 108 -14.48 23.11 4.81
C ALA A 108 -14.14 22.89 3.32
N GLY A 109 -14.22 21.64 2.84
CA GLY A 109 -14.17 21.34 1.40
C GLY A 109 -13.67 19.95 1.00
N LYS A 110 -13.49 19.74 -0.31
CA LYS A 110 -12.98 18.49 -0.94
C LYS A 110 -11.57 18.09 -0.45
N ALA A 111 -10.85 18.99 0.20
CA ALA A 111 -9.51 18.74 0.74
C ALA A 111 -9.51 17.75 1.92
N VAL A 112 -10.57 17.69 2.73
CA VAL A 112 -10.68 16.77 3.88
C VAL A 112 -10.93 15.32 3.45
N LEU A 113 -11.54 15.11 2.28
CA LEU A 113 -11.79 13.76 1.77
C LEU A 113 -10.48 13.00 1.50
N PHE A 114 -9.42 13.72 1.14
CA PHE A 114 -8.14 13.12 0.78
C PHE A 114 -7.46 12.39 1.96
N PRO A 115 -7.22 13.01 3.13
CA PRO A 115 -6.67 12.30 4.29
C PRO A 115 -7.58 11.18 4.82
N ILE A 116 -8.91 11.31 4.70
CA ILE A 116 -9.85 10.24 5.09
C ILE A 116 -9.69 9.02 4.18
N LEU A 117 -9.65 9.22 2.86
CA LEU A 117 -9.45 8.14 1.89
C LEU A 117 -8.09 7.45 2.07
N LEU A 118 -7.04 8.23 2.34
CA LEU A 118 -5.71 7.71 2.64
C LEU A 118 -5.69 6.86 3.92
N SER A 119 -6.33 7.33 4.99
CA SER A 119 -6.47 6.60 6.25
C SER A 119 -7.22 5.28 6.05
N GLY A 120 -8.35 5.32 5.32
CA GLY A 120 -9.09 4.11 4.97
C GLY A 120 -8.26 3.13 4.14
N THR A 121 -7.46 3.63 3.19
CA THR A 121 -6.57 2.80 2.37
C THR A 121 -5.45 2.16 3.21
N LEU A 122 -4.89 2.90 4.18
CA LEU A 122 -3.89 2.37 5.10
C LEU A 122 -4.48 1.25 5.98
N VAL A 123 -5.66 1.46 6.54
CA VAL A 123 -6.36 0.43 7.34
C VAL A 123 -6.67 -0.80 6.47
N TRP A 124 -7.19 -0.60 5.26
CA TRP A 124 -7.46 -1.70 4.34
C TRP A 124 -6.18 -2.47 4.01
N MET A 125 -5.08 -1.77 3.73
CA MET A 125 -3.78 -2.42 3.57
C MET A 125 -3.44 -3.26 4.80
N LEU A 126 -3.43 -2.68 6.01
CA LEU A 126 -3.08 -3.41 7.24
C LEU A 126 -3.95 -4.66 7.48
N VAL A 127 -5.24 -4.58 7.18
CA VAL A 127 -6.15 -5.74 7.24
C VAL A 127 -5.77 -6.77 6.17
N ALA A 128 -5.55 -6.35 4.93
CA ALA A 128 -5.11 -7.23 3.84
C ALA A 128 -3.75 -7.89 4.14
N ARG A 129 -2.86 -7.22 4.88
CA ARG A 129 -1.59 -7.81 5.34
C ARG A 129 -1.83 -9.07 6.16
N GLN A 130 -2.79 -9.05 7.08
CA GLN A 130 -3.08 -10.24 7.89
C GLN A 130 -3.52 -11.39 6.99
N TYR A 131 -4.39 -11.14 6.01
CA TYR A 131 -4.86 -12.18 5.11
C TYR A 131 -3.79 -12.74 4.16
N ILE A 132 -2.90 -11.89 3.63
CA ILE A 132 -1.87 -12.33 2.67
C ILE A 132 -0.73 -13.06 3.41
N TRP A 133 -0.27 -12.52 4.55
CA TRP A 133 0.92 -13.03 5.24
C TRP A 133 0.63 -14.17 6.23
N VAL A 134 -0.54 -14.18 6.89
CA VAL A 134 -0.94 -15.29 7.77
C VAL A 134 -1.26 -16.53 6.95
N ARG A 135 -1.98 -16.37 5.82
CA ARG A 135 -2.28 -17.48 4.90
C ARG A 135 -1.00 -18.10 4.35
N ARG A 136 -0.06 -17.28 3.88
CA ARG A 136 1.22 -17.77 3.33
C ARG A 136 2.06 -18.52 4.37
N ARG A 137 2.08 -18.08 5.64
CA ARG A 137 2.74 -18.85 6.70
C ARG A 137 2.07 -20.19 6.94
N HIS A 138 0.74 -20.22 6.97
CA HIS A 138 -0.01 -21.45 7.15
C HIS A 138 0.28 -22.45 6.02
N ASP A 139 0.21 -21.99 4.77
CA ASP A 139 0.45 -22.84 3.61
C ASP A 139 1.91 -23.36 3.57
N ALA A 140 2.89 -22.54 4.01
CA ALA A 140 4.29 -22.95 4.09
C ALA A 140 4.54 -24.00 5.19
N THR A 141 3.95 -23.82 6.37
CA THR A 141 4.04 -24.80 7.46
C THR A 141 3.32 -26.10 7.10
N GLU A 142 2.16 -26.05 6.47
CA GLU A 142 1.47 -27.26 6.00
C GLU A 142 2.26 -28.02 4.93
N ALA A 143 2.97 -27.32 4.04
CA ALA A 143 3.82 -27.96 3.04
C ALA A 143 5.01 -28.69 3.70
N GLU A 144 5.70 -28.05 4.64
CA GLU A 144 6.79 -28.67 5.41
C GLU A 144 6.31 -29.89 6.20
N ASP A 145 5.15 -29.80 6.86
CA ASP A 145 4.56 -30.90 7.62
C ASP A 145 4.15 -32.07 6.72
N ASN A 146 3.59 -31.79 5.52
CA ASN A 146 3.23 -32.81 4.55
C ASN A 146 4.46 -33.52 3.98
N GLU A 147 5.53 -32.79 3.61
CA GLU A 147 6.78 -33.38 3.14
C GLU A 147 7.39 -34.31 4.20
N GLN A 148 7.38 -33.89 5.47
CA GLN A 148 7.83 -34.74 6.59
C GLN A 148 6.95 -35.99 6.78
N MET A 149 5.63 -35.87 6.61
CA MET A 149 4.72 -37.01 6.69
C MET A 149 4.95 -38.01 5.55
N GLU A 150 5.16 -37.54 4.32
CA GLU A 150 5.49 -38.38 3.17
C GLU A 150 6.82 -39.12 3.39
N GLU A 151 7.83 -38.44 3.92
CA GLU A 151 9.11 -39.07 4.25
C GLU A 151 8.92 -40.19 5.30
N ARG A 152 8.18 -39.93 6.37
CA ARG A 152 7.88 -40.94 7.41
C ARG A 152 7.11 -42.14 6.86
N LEU A 153 6.12 -41.89 6.01
CA LEU A 153 5.33 -42.95 5.35
C LEU A 153 6.22 -43.81 4.44
N SER A 154 7.09 -43.19 3.65
CA SER A 154 8.02 -43.90 2.76
C SER A 154 8.98 -44.80 3.55
N LEU A 155 9.53 -44.31 4.67
CA LEU A 155 10.43 -45.05 5.54
C LEU A 155 9.72 -46.24 6.21
N GLN A 156 8.47 -46.05 6.67
CA GLN A 156 7.67 -47.13 7.24
C GLN A 156 7.36 -48.22 6.21
N ASN A 157 6.97 -47.84 4.99
CA ASN A 157 6.70 -48.78 3.91
C ASN A 157 7.95 -49.58 3.53
N MET A 158 9.12 -48.93 3.45
CA MET A 158 10.40 -49.62 3.24
C MET A 158 10.72 -50.63 4.34
N ARG A 159 10.51 -50.27 5.62
CA ARG A 159 10.74 -51.18 6.75
C ARG A 159 9.81 -52.40 6.71
N ARG A 160 8.54 -52.20 6.35
CA ARG A 160 7.56 -53.29 6.19
C ARG A 160 7.96 -54.25 5.07
N LEU A 161 8.37 -53.72 3.91
CA LEU A 161 8.84 -54.52 2.78
C LEU A 161 10.09 -55.35 3.13
N ARG A 162 11.05 -54.78 3.86
CA ARG A 162 12.24 -55.51 4.32
C ARG A 162 11.88 -56.65 5.26
N ARG A 163 10.97 -56.42 6.21
CA ARG A 163 10.49 -57.48 7.12
C ARG A 163 9.76 -58.60 6.38
N ALA A 164 8.93 -58.26 5.38
CA ALA A 164 8.23 -59.25 4.57
C ALA A 164 9.18 -60.16 3.79
N ARG A 165 10.28 -59.61 3.23
CA ARG A 165 11.31 -60.39 2.53
C ARG A 165 12.15 -61.29 3.44
N GLN A 166 12.28 -60.95 4.72
CA GLN A 166 13.02 -61.78 5.68
C GLN A 166 12.19 -62.93 6.26
N ALA A 167 10.87 -62.89 6.08
CA ALA A 167 9.93 -63.90 6.56
C ALA A 167 9.50 -64.92 5.48
N SER A 168 9.96 -64.74 4.24
CA SER A 168 9.80 -65.66 3.10
C SER A 168 11.08 -66.46 2.86
#